data_AF-A0A7V9L9U6-F1
#
_entry.id   AF-A0A7V9L9U6-F1
#
_cell.length_a   1.000
_cell.length_b   1.000
_cell.length_c   1.000
_cell.angle_alpha   90.00
_cell.angle_beta   90.00
_cell.angle_gamma   90.00
#
_symmetry.space_group_name_H-M   'P 1'
#
loop_
_entity.id
_entity.type
_entity.pdbx_description
1 polymer ?
#
loop_
_entity_poly.entity_id
_entity_poly.type
_entity_poly.pdbx_seq_one_letter_code
_entity_poly.pdbx_strand_id
1 'polypeptide(L)'
;MRRFLLAVLLVVGCKEDAEESFDTLQDCFIDHVDEEALPVIEAAVVCCLDHPIMGVNPSCGDTEADCINHLTDEIDQTDISTTEITDACAEYILQKDM
;
A
#
# COMPACT_ATOMS: atom_id res chain seq x y z
N MET A 1 13.72 14.69 -47.18
CA MET A 1 12.60 14.33 -46.28
C MET A 1 13.18 13.61 -45.08
N ARG A 2 13.19 14.29 -43.93
CA ARG A 2 13.91 13.94 -42.71
C ARG A 2 13.07 12.90 -41.94
N ARG A 3 13.41 11.62 -42.04
CA ARG A 3 12.77 10.56 -41.24
C ARG A 3 13.41 10.57 -39.85
N PHE A 4 12.70 11.17 -38.90
CA PHE A 4 12.93 11.00 -37.47
C PHE A 4 12.62 9.54 -37.13
N LEU A 5 13.66 8.72 -37.05
CA LEU A 5 13.60 7.45 -36.32
C LEU A 5 13.61 7.80 -34.83
N LEU A 6 12.44 7.78 -34.20
CA LEU A 6 12.34 7.72 -32.74
C LEU A 6 13.00 6.41 -32.30
N ALA A 7 14.21 6.52 -31.79
CA ALA A 7 14.81 5.50 -30.95
C ALA A 7 14.08 5.54 -29.61
N VAL A 8 13.12 4.63 -29.40
CA VAL A 8 12.60 4.32 -28.06
C VAL A 8 13.70 3.55 -27.34
N LEU A 9 14.53 4.33 -26.65
CA LEU A 9 15.50 3.88 -25.68
C LEU A 9 14.73 3.27 -24.49
N LEU A 10 14.54 1.95 -24.52
CA LEU A 10 14.22 1.12 -23.36
C LEU A 10 15.43 1.17 -22.42
N VAL A 11 15.42 2.15 -21.52
CA VAL A 11 16.44 2.33 -20.50
C VAL A 11 15.79 2.03 -19.16
N VAL A 12 16.14 0.85 -18.66
CA VAL A 12 16.53 0.58 -17.27
C VAL A 12 15.42 0.57 -16.21
N GLY A 13 15.35 -0.58 -15.54
CA GLY A 13 14.73 -0.72 -14.23
C GLY A 13 14.87 -2.13 -13.69
N CYS A 14 16.10 -2.67 -13.60
CA CYS A 14 16.36 -3.68 -12.56
C CYS A 14 16.20 -2.94 -11.24
N LYS A 15 15.02 -3.01 -10.62
CA LYS A 15 14.76 -2.37 -9.32
C LYS A 15 14.99 -3.44 -8.27
N GLU A 16 16.21 -3.41 -7.71
CA GLU A 16 16.55 -4.07 -6.46
C GLU A 16 15.60 -3.53 -5.39
N ASP A 17 14.71 -4.37 -4.86
CA ASP A 17 13.95 -4.28 -3.59
C ASP A 17 13.65 -2.87 -3.06
N ALA A 18 13.21 -1.95 -3.91
CA ALA A 18 12.72 -0.67 -3.46
C ALA A 18 11.22 -0.83 -3.28
N GLU A 19 10.79 -0.87 -2.01
CA GLU A 19 9.38 -0.77 -1.54
C GLU A 19 8.55 -0.11 -2.64
N GLU A 20 7.77 -0.92 -3.34
CA GLU A 20 6.94 -0.43 -4.43
C GLU A 20 5.98 0.61 -3.86
N SER A 21 5.82 1.71 -4.60
CA SER A 21 4.96 2.80 -4.18
C SER A 21 3.65 2.68 -4.92
N PHE A 22 2.56 2.83 -4.17
CA PHE A 22 1.21 2.84 -4.71
C PHE A 22 0.64 4.25 -4.75
N ASP A 23 -0.23 4.50 -5.72
CA ASP A 23 -0.94 5.77 -5.86
C ASP A 23 -2.07 5.89 -4.81
N THR A 24 -2.68 4.77 -4.39
CA THR A 24 -3.73 4.74 -3.38
C THR A 24 -3.56 3.56 -2.43
N LEU A 25 -4.17 3.66 -1.23
CA LEU A 25 -4.17 2.57 -0.27
C LEU A 25 -5.01 1.38 -0.76
N GLN A 26 -6.12 1.65 -1.46
CA GLN A 26 -6.93 0.62 -2.11
C GLN A 26 -6.13 -0.21 -3.11
N ASP A 27 -5.31 0.43 -3.96
CA ASP A 27 -4.51 -0.28 -4.96
C ASP A 27 -3.48 -1.19 -4.29
N CYS A 28 -2.81 -0.69 -3.24
CA CYS A 28 -1.91 -1.52 -2.44
C CYS A 28 -2.64 -2.72 -1.82
N PHE A 29 -3.79 -2.47 -1.20
CA PHE A 29 -4.56 -3.51 -0.50
C PHE A 29 -5.02 -4.62 -1.45
N ILE A 30 -5.57 -4.26 -2.61
CA ILE A 30 -6.03 -5.24 -3.60
C ILE A 30 -4.86 -6.03 -4.19
N ASP A 31 -3.74 -5.40 -4.49
CA ASP A 31 -2.56 -6.10 -5.01
C ASP A 31 -2.08 -7.18 -4.02
N HIS A 32 -1.96 -6.82 -2.74
CA HIS A 32 -1.53 -7.76 -1.71
C HIS A 32 -2.55 -8.87 -1.40
N VAL A 33 -3.86 -8.56 -1.44
CA VAL A 33 -4.90 -9.57 -1.21
C VAL A 33 -5.09 -10.50 -2.41
N ASP A 34 -5.09 -9.97 -3.63
CA ASP A 34 -5.48 -10.75 -4.83
C ASP A 34 -4.29 -11.36 -5.57
N GLU A 35 -3.17 -10.62 -5.71
CA GLU A 35 -2.00 -11.09 -6.45
C GLU A 35 -1.03 -11.85 -5.54
N GLU A 36 -0.78 -11.34 -4.33
CA GLU A 36 0.11 -12.00 -3.36
C GLU A 36 -0.60 -12.96 -2.41
N ALA A 37 -1.94 -12.94 -2.41
CA ALA A 37 -2.78 -13.79 -1.55
C ALA A 37 -2.50 -13.65 -0.05
N LEU A 38 -2.12 -12.45 0.40
CA LEU A 38 -1.95 -12.15 1.81
C LEU A 38 -3.31 -12.15 2.53
N PRO A 39 -3.34 -12.55 3.81
CA PRO A 39 -4.49 -12.32 4.67
C PRO A 39 -4.86 -10.83 4.69
N VAL A 40 -6.16 -10.52 4.69
CA VAL A 40 -6.70 -9.14 4.70
C VAL A 40 -6.04 -8.24 5.75
N ILE A 41 -5.87 -8.74 6.97
CA ILE A 41 -5.23 -7.99 8.06
C ILE A 41 -3.75 -7.72 7.76
N GLU A 42 -3.03 -8.71 7.24
CA GLU A 42 -1.61 -8.59 6.90
C GLU A 42 -1.40 -7.62 5.73
N ALA A 43 -2.22 -7.72 4.68
CA ALA A 43 -2.21 -6.80 3.55
C ALA A 43 -2.40 -5.34 4.00
N ALA A 44 -3.38 -5.08 4.87
CA ALA A 44 -3.61 -3.74 5.40
C ALA A 44 -2.41 -3.21 6.22
N VAL A 45 -1.79 -4.06 7.04
CA VAL A 45 -0.60 -3.69 7.85
C VAL A 45 0.60 -3.38 6.95
N VAL A 46 0.89 -4.24 5.97
CA VAL A 46 1.99 -4.07 5.00
C VAL A 46 1.81 -2.79 4.19
N CYS A 47 0.59 -2.50 3.71
CA CYS A 47 0.28 -1.25 3.02
C CYS A 47 0.43 0.02 3.89
N CYS A 48 0.32 -0.13 5.21
CA CYS A 48 0.52 0.96 6.16
C CYS A 48 2.00 1.18 6.52
N LEU A 49 2.81 0.11 6.61
CA LEU A 49 4.19 0.14 7.12
C LEU A 49 5.27 0.14 6.05
N ASP A 50 5.08 -0.67 5.01
CA ASP A 50 6.18 -1.04 4.13
C ASP A 50 6.08 -0.25 2.81
N HIS A 51 4.87 -0.07 2.30
CA HIS A 51 4.66 0.62 1.03
C HIS A 51 4.39 2.13 1.14
N PRO A 52 5.15 2.98 0.43
CA PRO A 52 4.81 4.39 0.31
C PRO A 52 3.52 4.59 -0.48
N ILE A 53 2.53 5.22 0.15
CA ILE A 53 1.26 5.62 -0.49
C ILE A 53 1.34 7.09 -0.85
N MET A 54 1.32 7.41 -2.16
CA MET A 54 1.63 8.76 -2.68
C MET A 54 2.94 9.33 -2.12
N GLY A 55 3.93 8.47 -1.86
CA GLY A 55 5.23 8.86 -1.29
C GLY A 55 5.23 9.11 0.22
N VAL A 56 4.16 8.78 0.95
CA VAL A 56 4.10 8.81 2.42
C VAL A 56 4.28 7.40 2.97
N ASN A 57 5.25 7.22 3.88
CA ASN A 57 5.45 6.00 4.65
C ASN A 57 5.97 6.40 6.07
N PRO A 58 5.38 5.86 7.16
CA PRO A 58 4.17 5.03 7.18
C PRO A 58 2.94 5.88 6.83
N SER A 59 1.96 5.29 6.16
CA SER A 59 0.83 6.03 5.56
C SER A 59 -0.37 6.19 6.49
N CYS A 60 -0.54 5.27 7.45
CA CYS A 60 -1.75 5.15 8.27
C CYS A 60 -1.75 5.92 9.60
N GLY A 61 -0.88 6.93 9.73
CA GLY A 61 -0.87 7.84 10.88
C GLY A 61 -0.27 7.25 12.16
N ASP A 62 -0.42 7.99 13.28
CA ASP A 62 0.37 7.72 14.47
C ASP A 62 -0.33 6.92 15.57
N THR A 63 -1.67 6.91 15.58
CA THR A 63 -2.48 6.22 16.58
C THR A 63 -3.44 5.23 15.95
N GLU A 64 -3.95 4.28 16.73
CA GLU A 64 -4.95 3.31 16.26
C GLU A 64 -6.20 4.02 15.71
N ALA A 65 -6.62 5.12 16.33
CA ALA A 65 -7.75 5.91 15.85
C ALA A 65 -7.47 6.60 14.51
N ASP A 66 -6.25 7.09 14.30
CA ASP A 66 -5.84 7.68 13.01
C ASP A 66 -5.85 6.61 11.92
N CYS A 67 -5.30 5.43 12.21
CA CYS A 67 -5.30 4.29 11.30
C CYS A 67 -6.72 3.86 10.93
N ILE A 68 -7.61 3.69 11.92
CA ILE A 68 -9.00 3.25 11.66
C ILE A 68 -9.70 4.24 10.74
N ASN A 69 -9.58 5.55 11.01
CA ASN A 69 -10.17 6.57 10.15
C ASN A 69 -9.57 6.51 8.74
N HIS A 70 -8.25 6.36 8.63
CA HIS A 70 -7.57 6.30 7.33
C HIS A 70 -7.97 5.07 6.51
N LEU A 71 -7.96 3.87 7.09
CA LEU A 71 -8.41 2.65 6.40
C LEU A 71 -9.89 2.71 6.02
N THR A 72 -10.73 3.29 6.87
CA THR A 72 -12.17 3.45 6.58
C THR A 72 -12.42 4.43 5.43
N ASP A 73 -11.59 5.47 5.31
CA ASP A 73 -11.74 6.50 4.28
C ASP A 73 -11.14 6.08 2.92
N GLU A 74 -10.06 5.28 2.94
CA GLU A 74 -9.27 4.98 1.74
C GLU A 74 -9.47 3.55 1.17
N ILE A 75 -10.08 2.62 1.93
CA ILE A 75 -10.38 1.25 1.46
C ILE A 75 -11.89 1.03 1.37
N ASP A 76 -12.37 0.42 0.28
CA ASP A 76 -13.75 0.01 0.11
C ASP A 76 -14.13 -1.04 1.16
N GLN A 77 -15.22 -0.75 1.88
CA GLN A 77 -15.73 -1.59 2.95
C GLN A 77 -16.42 -2.86 2.43
N THR A 78 -16.47 -3.08 1.11
CA THR A 78 -16.76 -4.39 0.54
C THR A 78 -15.58 -5.35 0.60
N ASP A 79 -14.36 -4.84 0.70
CA ASP A 79 -13.13 -5.62 0.58
C ASP A 79 -12.47 -5.89 1.94
N ILE A 80 -12.81 -5.07 2.95
CA ILE A 80 -12.40 -5.25 4.34
C ILE A 80 -13.54 -4.90 5.30
N SER A 81 -13.75 -5.71 6.35
CA SER A 81 -14.76 -5.41 7.37
C SER A 81 -14.23 -4.45 8.45
N THR A 82 -15.16 -3.78 9.15
CA THR A 82 -14.82 -2.91 10.28
C THR A 82 -14.06 -3.63 11.41
N THR A 83 -14.34 -4.91 11.63
CA THR A 83 -13.60 -5.72 12.61
C THR A 83 -12.16 -5.93 12.15
N GLU A 84 -11.95 -6.29 10.89
CA GLU A 84 -10.61 -6.48 10.31
C GLU A 84 -9.81 -5.17 10.27
N ILE A 85 -10.45 -4.03 10.00
CA ILE A 85 -9.82 -2.70 10.14
C ILE A 85 -9.32 -2.47 11.57
N THR A 86 -10.15 -2.78 12.57
CA THR A 86 -9.78 -2.58 13.98
C THR A 86 -8.60 -3.48 14.35
N ASP A 87 -8.66 -4.76 13.96
CA ASP A 87 -7.60 -5.74 14.23
C ASP A 87 -6.29 -5.39 13.50
N ALA A 88 -6.36 -4.95 12.24
CA ALA A 88 -5.22 -4.49 11.46
C ALA A 88 -4.59 -3.23 12.06
N CYS A 89 -5.39 -2.26 12.50
CA CYS A 89 -4.85 -1.04 13.11
C CYS A 89 -4.21 -1.29 14.48
N ALA A 90 -4.74 -2.22 15.27
CA ALA A 90 -4.10 -2.65 16.51
C ALA A 90 -2.72 -3.30 16.21
N GLU A 91 -2.66 -4.17 15.20
CA GLU A 91 -1.41 -4.84 14.80
C GLU A 91 -0.41 -3.84 14.20
N TYR A 92 -0.86 -2.93 13.33
CA TYR A 92 -0.05 -1.86 12.74
C TYR A 92 0.68 -1.05 13.81
N ILE A 93 -0.03 -0.61 14.87
CA ILE A 93 0.58 0.17 15.94
C ILE A 93 1.60 -0.67 16.73
N LEU A 94 1.31 -1.95 16.98
CA LEU A 94 2.27 -2.84 17.64
C LEU A 94 3.55 -3.00 16.83
N GLN A 95 3.44 -3.21 15.52
CA GLN A 95 4.60 -3.43 14.65
C GLN A 95 5.38 -2.14 14.38
N LYS A 96 4.70 -0.99 14.24
CA LYS A 96 5.35 0.31 14.02
C LYS A 96 6.32 0.69 15.14
N ASP A 97 6.06 0.23 16.37
CA ASP A 97 6.84 0.57 17.56
C ASP A 97 7.99 -0.45 17.87
N MET A 98 8.18 -1.48 17.02
CA MET A 98 9.23 -2.50 17.19
C MET A 98 10.55 -2.15 16.51
#